data_AF-A0A2E8X7P0-F1
#
_entry.id   AF-A0A2E8X7P0-F1
#
_cell.length_a   1.000
_cell.length_b   1.000
_cell.length_c   1.000
_cell.angle_alpha   90.00
_cell.angle_beta   90.00
_cell.angle_gamma   90.00
#
_symmetry.space_group_name_H-M   'P 1'
#
loop_
_entity.id
_entity.type
_entity.pdbx_description
1 polymer ?
#
loop_
_entity_poly.entity_id
_entity_poly.type
_entity_poly.pdbx_seq_one_letter_code
_entity_poly.pdbx_strand_id
1 'polypeptide(L)'
;MAAWIAPTVIAGAKGIMGMWGAGQKKGAAQKAGREANQARVERGKKTIRMQWDNISHEYKRAVDTLDILKRNTGRQLDLADAESLRNWAFQEELRFDDYRRDAEAYNQSVLDYQTNLNLNDISANLAYEEEKQFMDDFYTQQAFEKRDDILEHEKILRADITSRFSLRRQQEGLRAKAAFEEDQDIIKGLAIKGQIRATGAVGRSARKAVQVAGMDLGARKAMRADAMMNANSVYLNEMRKLANTRLFAAKTRNLNIDKRAASLKSMLRASTLRKDKIAANKYSADLQAKRNLLPEPELGRMTPIPFEAFRPEFMEPTKPNKEKFYDDHMPHLEDENKIYGDRGAGAPGNPWM
;
A
#
# COMPACT_ATOMS: atom_id res chain seq x y z
N MET A 1 -1.66 51.06 -30.18
CA MET A 1 -1.29 52.16 -31.10
C MET A 1 -2.35 53.24 -30.97
N ALA A 2 -1.97 54.40 -30.43
CA ALA A 2 -2.79 55.58 -30.31
C ALA A 2 -2.34 56.61 -31.36
N ALA A 3 -3.28 57.26 -32.05
CA ALA A 3 -3.14 58.54 -32.78
C ALA A 3 -4.55 58.92 -33.30
N TRP A 4 -5.32 59.73 -32.59
CA TRP A 4 -5.42 61.21 -32.66
C TRP A 4 -5.94 61.78 -33.99
N ILE A 5 -7.10 62.42 -33.87
CA ILE A 5 -7.83 63.28 -34.83
C ILE A 5 -7.21 64.69 -34.79
N ALA A 6 -7.09 65.36 -35.94
CA ALA A 6 -7.12 66.83 -36.03
C ALA A 6 -7.55 67.30 -37.45
N PRO A 7 -8.55 68.20 -37.58
CA PRO A 7 -8.82 68.94 -38.80
C PRO A 7 -8.16 70.33 -38.76
N THR A 8 -7.42 70.69 -39.81
CA THR A 8 -6.84 72.03 -40.00
C THR A 8 -7.74 72.89 -40.89
N VAL A 9 -8.26 73.96 -40.28
CA VAL A 9 -8.84 75.14 -40.94
C VAL A 9 -7.70 76.08 -41.34
N ILE A 10 -7.62 76.50 -42.61
CA ILE A 10 -6.84 77.69 -43.00
C ILE A 10 -7.69 78.58 -43.92
N ALA A 11 -7.77 79.83 -43.50
CA ALA A 11 -8.50 80.93 -44.10
C ALA A 11 -7.74 81.62 -45.24
N GLY A 12 -8.51 82.20 -46.17
CA GLY A 12 -8.33 83.56 -46.66
C GLY A 12 -7.15 83.88 -47.60
N ALA A 13 -7.46 84.18 -48.86
CA ALA A 13 -6.77 85.24 -49.61
C ALA A 13 -7.77 85.95 -50.53
N LYS A 14 -8.06 87.21 -50.19
CA LYS A 14 -8.78 88.20 -51.01
C LYS A 14 -7.87 88.64 -52.17
N GLY A 15 -8.40 88.64 -53.39
CA GLY A 15 -7.83 89.33 -54.55
C GLY A 15 -8.92 90.11 -55.27
N ILE A 16 -8.88 91.43 -55.14
CA ILE A 16 -9.72 92.43 -55.82
C ILE A 16 -8.98 92.87 -57.09
N MET A 17 -9.66 92.89 -58.25
CA MET A 17 -9.44 93.70 -59.48
C MET A 17 -10.18 93.00 -60.65
N GLY A 18 -10.90 93.59 -61.58
CA GLY A 18 -11.45 94.93 -61.82
C GLY A 18 -12.49 94.76 -62.96
N MET A 19 -13.70 95.29 -62.83
CA MET A 19 -14.20 96.44 -63.62
C MET A 19 -13.61 96.57 -65.03
N TRP A 20 -14.37 96.20 -66.07
CA TRP A 20 -14.69 97.02 -67.26
C TRP A 20 -15.67 96.26 -68.19
N GLY A 21 -16.72 96.94 -68.65
CA GLY A 21 -17.65 96.41 -69.66
C GLY A 21 -19.13 96.68 -69.43
N ALA A 22 -19.50 97.93 -69.18
CA ALA A 22 -20.89 98.39 -69.17
C ALA A 22 -21.33 98.80 -70.59
N GLY A 23 -22.55 98.42 -70.96
CA GLY A 23 -23.32 99.15 -71.97
C GLY A 23 -23.71 98.35 -73.21
N GLN A 24 -25.02 98.13 -73.33
CA GLN A 24 -25.82 97.77 -74.51
C GLN A 24 -26.36 96.34 -74.53
N LYS A 25 -27.67 96.26 -74.80
CA LYS A 25 -28.55 95.07 -75.00
C LYS A 25 -29.33 94.58 -73.77
N LYS A 26 -30.21 95.45 -73.23
CA LYS A 26 -31.26 95.11 -72.23
C LYS A 26 -32.31 94.06 -72.69
N GLY A 27 -32.30 93.61 -73.94
CA GLY A 27 -33.12 92.47 -74.42
C GLY A 27 -32.39 91.11 -74.41
N ALA A 28 -31.06 91.10 -74.47
CA ALA A 28 -30.26 89.87 -74.44
C ALA A 28 -29.91 89.41 -73.01
N ALA A 29 -29.81 90.35 -72.06
CA ALA A 29 -29.48 90.06 -70.66
C ALA A 29 -30.62 89.37 -69.88
N GLN A 30 -31.89 89.63 -70.20
CA GLN A 30 -33.02 88.90 -69.59
C GLN A 30 -33.17 87.48 -70.17
N LYS A 31 -32.83 87.29 -71.45
CA LYS A 31 -32.79 85.96 -72.08
C LYS A 31 -31.61 85.14 -71.53
N ALA A 32 -30.43 85.74 -71.43
CA ALA A 32 -29.26 85.15 -70.77
C ALA A 32 -29.47 84.91 -69.26
N GLY A 33 -30.25 85.75 -68.57
CA GLY A 33 -30.62 85.55 -67.16
C GLY A 33 -31.61 84.41 -66.94
N ARG A 34 -32.59 84.23 -67.83
CA ARG A 34 -33.51 83.08 -67.82
C ARG A 34 -32.81 81.79 -68.19
N GLU A 35 -31.95 81.81 -69.22
CA GLU A 35 -31.10 80.68 -69.60
C GLU A 35 -30.09 80.34 -68.48
N ALA A 36 -29.50 81.32 -67.80
CA ALA A 36 -28.64 81.10 -66.65
C ALA A 36 -29.41 80.54 -65.45
N ASN A 37 -30.66 80.98 -65.20
CA ASN A 37 -31.46 80.45 -64.11
C ASN A 37 -31.97 79.02 -64.40
N GLN A 38 -32.40 78.75 -65.64
CA GLN A 38 -32.71 77.40 -66.10
C GLN A 38 -31.49 76.48 -66.01
N ALA A 39 -30.31 76.95 -66.44
CA ALA A 39 -29.06 76.20 -66.29
C ALA A 39 -28.68 75.98 -64.81
N ARG A 40 -29.00 76.89 -63.89
CA ARG A 40 -28.82 76.69 -62.44
C ARG A 40 -29.80 75.66 -61.87
N VAL A 41 -31.05 75.69 -62.29
CA VAL A 41 -32.08 74.70 -61.91
C VAL A 41 -31.72 73.32 -62.45
N GLU A 42 -31.28 73.20 -63.69
CA GLU A 42 -30.83 71.93 -64.27
C GLU A 42 -29.57 71.40 -63.59
N ARG A 43 -28.59 72.27 -63.29
CA ARG A 43 -27.43 71.90 -62.48
C ARG A 43 -27.84 71.43 -61.09
N GLY A 44 -28.80 72.12 -60.44
CA GLY A 44 -29.37 71.74 -59.14
C GLY A 44 -30.06 70.38 -59.17
N LYS A 45 -30.91 70.13 -60.16
CA LYS A 45 -31.54 68.81 -60.40
C LYS A 45 -30.51 67.72 -60.67
N LYS A 46 -29.39 68.06 -61.33
CA LYS A 46 -28.29 67.13 -61.58
C LYS A 46 -27.50 66.84 -60.30
N THR A 47 -27.22 67.84 -59.47
CA THR A 47 -26.54 67.65 -58.18
C THR A 47 -27.38 66.85 -57.20
N ILE A 48 -28.69 67.09 -57.12
CA ILE A 48 -29.60 66.31 -56.26
C ILE A 48 -29.65 64.84 -56.72
N ARG A 49 -29.71 64.60 -58.04
CA ARG A 49 -29.59 63.23 -58.58
C ARG A 49 -28.25 62.58 -58.22
N MET A 50 -27.14 63.29 -58.40
CA MET A 50 -25.81 62.79 -57.99
C MET A 50 -25.75 62.50 -56.48
N GLN A 51 -26.34 63.35 -55.64
CA GLN A 51 -26.40 63.14 -54.19
C GLN A 51 -27.23 61.91 -53.84
N TRP A 52 -28.40 61.74 -54.46
CA TRP A 52 -29.21 60.53 -54.29
C TRP A 52 -28.47 59.27 -54.76
N ASP A 53 -27.82 59.32 -55.92
CA ASP A 53 -27.03 58.21 -56.44
C ASP A 53 -25.90 57.86 -55.48
N ASN A 54 -25.20 58.85 -54.94
CA ASN A 54 -24.17 58.65 -53.91
C ASN A 54 -24.76 58.01 -52.65
N ILE A 55 -25.88 58.50 -52.11
CA ILE A 55 -26.55 57.93 -50.92
C ILE A 55 -27.01 56.49 -51.18
N SER A 56 -27.58 56.22 -52.35
CA SER A 56 -27.99 54.87 -52.78
C SER A 56 -26.77 53.95 -52.92
N HIS A 57 -25.65 54.44 -53.48
CA HIS A 57 -24.40 53.70 -53.56
C HIS A 57 -23.80 53.43 -52.17
N GLU A 58 -23.85 54.40 -51.25
CA GLU A 58 -23.41 54.24 -49.85
C GLU A 58 -24.26 53.23 -49.11
N TYR A 59 -25.59 53.27 -49.27
CA TYR A 59 -26.48 52.26 -48.70
C TYR A 59 -26.17 50.86 -49.23
N LYS A 60 -25.99 50.69 -50.54
CA LYS A 60 -25.59 49.40 -51.14
C LYS A 60 -24.26 48.91 -50.56
N ARG A 61 -23.25 49.79 -50.46
CA ARG A 61 -21.97 49.46 -49.82
C ARG A 61 -22.15 49.09 -48.35
N ALA A 62 -23.04 49.76 -47.61
CA ALA A 62 -23.34 49.44 -46.22
C ALA A 62 -24.00 48.06 -46.07
N VAL A 63 -24.92 47.70 -46.97
CA VAL A 63 -25.52 46.35 -47.02
C VAL A 63 -24.45 45.30 -47.37
N ASP A 64 -23.66 45.54 -48.41
CA ASP A 64 -22.60 44.60 -48.84
C ASP A 64 -21.56 44.39 -47.74
N THR A 65 -21.14 45.47 -47.06
CA THR A 65 -20.19 45.40 -45.93
C THR A 65 -20.79 44.69 -44.73
N LEU A 66 -22.08 44.89 -44.42
CA LEU A 66 -22.78 44.14 -43.39
C LEU A 66 -22.85 42.65 -43.73
N ASP A 67 -23.15 42.29 -44.97
CA ASP A 67 -23.20 40.89 -45.41
C ASP A 67 -21.83 40.22 -45.35
N ILE A 68 -20.76 40.93 -45.72
CA ILE A 68 -19.38 40.46 -45.54
C ILE A 68 -19.08 40.25 -44.05
N LEU A 69 -19.47 41.19 -43.19
CA LEU A 69 -19.28 41.10 -41.74
C LEU A 69 -20.03 39.89 -41.17
N LYS A 70 -21.33 39.73 -41.49
CA LYS A 70 -22.15 38.56 -41.11
C LYS A 70 -21.48 37.25 -41.49
N ARG A 71 -20.97 37.13 -42.72
CA ARG A 71 -20.27 35.91 -43.19
C ARG A 71 -18.96 35.68 -42.46
N ASN A 72 -18.16 36.72 -42.25
CA ASN A 72 -16.87 36.59 -41.57
C ASN A 72 -17.06 36.23 -40.10
N THR A 73 -17.98 36.88 -39.40
CA THR A 73 -18.32 36.56 -38.01
C THR A 73 -18.91 35.15 -37.91
N GLY A 74 -19.82 34.77 -38.82
CA GLY A 74 -20.35 33.40 -38.87
C GLY A 74 -19.25 32.35 -38.99
N ARG A 75 -18.31 32.52 -39.94
CA ARG A 75 -17.16 31.62 -40.10
C ARG A 75 -16.24 31.58 -38.89
N GLN A 76 -16.01 32.71 -38.24
CA GLN A 76 -15.20 32.78 -37.02
C GLN A 76 -15.87 32.04 -35.86
N LEU A 77 -17.18 32.20 -35.69
CA LEU A 77 -17.94 31.49 -34.66
C LEU A 77 -18.01 29.99 -34.93
N ASP A 78 -18.28 29.58 -36.18
CA ASP A 78 -18.30 28.17 -36.55
C ASP A 78 -16.92 27.49 -36.34
N LEU A 79 -15.83 28.22 -36.61
CA LEU A 79 -14.47 27.75 -36.30
C LEU A 79 -14.26 27.62 -34.79
N ALA A 80 -14.65 28.63 -34.02
CA ALA A 80 -14.52 28.61 -32.55
C ALA A 80 -15.32 27.46 -31.93
N ASP A 81 -16.56 27.25 -32.40
CA ASP A 81 -17.41 26.12 -31.99
C ASP A 81 -16.73 24.78 -32.32
N ALA A 82 -16.23 24.62 -33.55
CA ALA A 82 -15.53 23.40 -33.98
C ALA A 82 -14.24 23.13 -33.19
N GLU A 83 -13.46 24.17 -32.89
CA GLU A 83 -12.27 24.06 -32.05
C GLU A 83 -12.63 23.69 -30.60
N SER A 84 -13.67 24.31 -30.04
CA SER A 84 -14.15 23.97 -28.70
C SER A 84 -14.59 22.51 -28.58
N LEU A 85 -15.33 22.00 -29.58
CA LEU A 85 -15.78 20.61 -29.64
C LEU A 85 -14.61 19.63 -29.79
N ARG A 86 -13.61 19.97 -30.61
CA ARG A 86 -12.38 19.17 -30.75
C ARG A 86 -11.59 19.12 -29.44
N ASN A 87 -11.44 20.25 -28.77
CA ASN A 87 -10.75 20.33 -27.49
C ASN A 87 -11.48 19.50 -26.42
N TRP A 88 -12.82 19.58 -26.38
CA TRP A 88 -13.65 18.77 -25.50
C TRP A 88 -13.48 17.27 -25.79
N ALA A 89 -13.58 16.85 -27.06
CA ALA A 89 -13.43 15.45 -27.45
C ALA A 89 -12.03 14.91 -27.10
N PHE A 90 -10.98 15.71 -27.30
CA PHE A 90 -9.61 15.35 -26.92
C PHE A 90 -9.45 15.20 -25.40
N GLN A 91 -10.04 16.10 -24.60
CA GLN A 91 -10.03 15.97 -23.14
C GLN A 91 -10.77 14.70 -22.68
N GLU A 92 -11.87 14.36 -23.34
CA GLU A 92 -12.63 13.17 -23.03
C GLU A 92 -11.85 11.89 -23.40
N GLU A 93 -11.14 11.87 -24.53
CA GLU A 93 -10.23 10.80 -24.92
C GLU A 93 -9.11 10.59 -23.89
N LEU A 94 -8.45 11.68 -23.47
CA LEU A 94 -7.44 11.62 -22.41
C LEU A 94 -7.99 11.03 -21.11
N ARG A 95 -9.21 11.40 -20.72
CA ARG A 95 -9.88 10.85 -19.52
C ARG A 95 -10.09 9.34 -19.62
N PHE A 96 -10.50 8.84 -20.79
CA PHE A 96 -10.65 7.40 -21.01
C PHE A 96 -9.30 6.68 -21.03
N ASP A 97 -8.28 7.29 -21.60
CA ASP A 97 -6.92 6.74 -21.62
C ASP A 97 -6.33 6.64 -20.21
N ASP A 98 -6.48 7.68 -19.39
CA ASP A 98 -6.03 7.69 -18.00
C ASP A 98 -6.78 6.60 -17.20
N TYR A 99 -8.11 6.51 -17.34
CA TYR A 99 -8.89 5.44 -16.72
C TYR A 99 -8.42 4.04 -17.15
N ARG A 100 -8.11 3.83 -18.44
CA ARG A 100 -7.61 2.54 -18.93
C ARG A 100 -6.26 2.19 -18.30
N ARG A 101 -5.33 3.14 -18.22
CA ARG A 101 -4.02 2.92 -17.58
C ARG A 101 -4.17 2.59 -16.10
N ASP A 102 -5.04 3.32 -15.39
CA ASP A 102 -5.30 3.08 -13.97
C ASP A 102 -5.98 1.72 -13.76
N ALA A 103 -6.88 1.31 -14.66
CA ALA A 103 -7.51 -0.02 -14.65
C ALA A 103 -6.50 -1.15 -14.90
N GLU A 104 -5.58 -0.99 -15.85
CA GLU A 104 -4.50 -1.94 -16.08
C GLU A 104 -3.57 -2.05 -14.86
N ALA A 105 -3.18 -0.93 -14.26
CA ALA A 105 -2.36 -0.90 -13.05
C ALA A 105 -3.07 -1.57 -11.85
N TYR A 106 -4.36 -1.27 -11.65
CA TYR A 106 -5.18 -1.91 -10.63
C TYR A 106 -5.24 -3.43 -10.84
N ASN A 107 -5.51 -3.90 -12.06
CA ASN A 107 -5.56 -5.32 -12.38
C ASN A 107 -4.22 -6.03 -12.09
N GLN A 108 -3.09 -5.40 -12.41
CA GLN A 108 -1.78 -5.93 -12.02
C GLN A 108 -1.62 -5.98 -10.49
N SER A 109 -2.02 -4.93 -9.77
CA SER A 109 -1.94 -4.91 -8.31
C SER A 109 -2.82 -6.00 -7.66
N VAL A 110 -3.95 -6.36 -8.27
CA VAL A 110 -4.80 -7.48 -7.83
C VAL A 110 -4.08 -8.83 -8.01
N LEU A 111 -3.40 -9.04 -9.14
CA LEU A 111 -2.61 -10.25 -9.40
C LEU A 111 -1.42 -10.36 -8.43
N ASP A 112 -0.72 -9.26 -8.18
CA ASP A 112 0.38 -9.20 -7.21
C ASP A 112 -0.12 -9.48 -5.79
N TYR A 113 -1.27 -8.91 -5.41
CA TYR A 113 -1.93 -9.19 -4.14
C TYR A 113 -2.25 -10.68 -3.98
N GLN A 114 -2.87 -11.32 -4.98
CA GLN A 114 -3.16 -12.74 -4.95
C GLN A 114 -1.90 -13.60 -4.86
N THR A 115 -0.87 -13.24 -5.61
CA THR A 115 0.43 -13.93 -5.58
C THR A 115 1.06 -13.82 -4.19
N ASN A 116 1.05 -12.64 -3.58
CA ASN A 116 1.57 -12.43 -2.23
C ASN A 116 0.79 -13.22 -1.17
N LEU A 117 -0.54 -13.29 -1.27
CA LEU A 117 -1.34 -14.14 -0.37
C LEU A 117 -0.94 -15.62 -0.49
N ASN A 118 -0.81 -16.13 -1.73
CA ASN A 118 -0.39 -17.51 -1.95
C ASN A 118 1.02 -17.77 -1.40
N LEU A 119 1.96 -16.83 -1.56
CA LEU A 119 3.31 -16.93 -0.98
C LEU A 119 3.30 -16.90 0.54
N ASN A 120 2.46 -16.07 1.16
CA ASN A 120 2.29 -16.03 2.61
C ASN A 120 1.71 -17.34 3.14
N ASP A 121 0.71 -17.92 2.44
CA ASP A 121 0.13 -19.23 2.75
C ASP A 121 1.19 -20.35 2.69
N ILE A 122 1.96 -20.41 1.61
CA ILE A 122 3.02 -21.41 1.44
C ILE A 122 4.08 -21.25 2.54
N SER A 123 4.49 -20.02 2.84
CA SER A 123 5.49 -19.73 3.87
C SER A 123 5.01 -20.11 5.26
N ALA A 124 3.74 -19.83 5.58
CA ALA A 124 3.15 -20.23 6.84
C ALA A 124 3.05 -21.75 6.97
N ASN A 125 2.63 -22.45 5.90
CA ASN A 125 2.56 -23.92 5.88
C ASN A 125 3.95 -24.55 6.05
N LEU A 126 4.97 -24.03 5.37
CA LEU A 126 6.35 -24.49 5.54
C LEU A 126 6.82 -24.33 6.99
N ALA A 127 6.55 -23.17 7.61
CA ALA A 127 6.90 -22.94 9.01
C ALA A 127 6.15 -23.87 9.97
N TYR A 128 4.90 -24.23 9.68
CA TYR A 128 4.16 -25.24 10.45
C TYR A 128 4.75 -26.65 10.30
N GLU A 129 5.20 -27.01 9.09
CA GLU A 129 5.87 -28.28 8.84
C GLU A 129 7.22 -28.36 9.55
N GLU A 130 8.03 -27.30 9.51
CA GLU A 130 9.30 -27.20 10.24
C GLU A 130 9.09 -27.36 11.76
N GLU A 131 8.09 -26.68 12.33
CA GLU A 131 7.76 -26.82 13.75
C GLU A 131 7.26 -28.23 14.10
N LYS A 132 6.54 -28.88 13.18
CA LYS A 132 6.13 -30.28 13.35
C LYS A 132 7.34 -31.22 13.33
N GLN A 133 8.24 -31.08 12.35
CA GLN A 133 9.47 -31.86 12.26
C GLN A 133 10.33 -31.67 13.51
N PHE A 134 10.48 -30.43 13.98
CA PHE A 134 11.18 -30.13 15.22
C PHE A 134 10.58 -30.86 16.43
N MET A 135 9.25 -30.89 16.55
CA MET A 135 8.58 -31.63 17.62
C MET A 135 8.77 -33.14 17.49
N ASP A 136 8.70 -33.69 16.28
CA ASP A 136 8.92 -35.12 16.02
C ASP A 136 10.36 -35.54 16.35
N ASP A 137 11.35 -34.72 16.00
CA ASP A 137 12.76 -34.90 16.37
C ASP A 137 12.95 -34.84 17.89
N PHE A 138 12.32 -33.87 18.54
CA PHE A 138 12.36 -33.75 20.00
C PHE A 138 11.77 -35.00 20.68
N TYR A 139 10.62 -35.50 20.22
CA TYR A 139 10.03 -36.74 20.75
C TYR A 139 10.94 -37.95 20.52
N THR A 140 11.56 -38.03 19.35
CA THR A 140 12.50 -39.09 19.00
C THR A 140 13.71 -39.07 19.93
N GLN A 141 14.29 -37.89 20.17
CA GLN A 141 15.39 -37.71 21.13
C GLN A 141 14.97 -38.13 22.54
N GLN A 142 13.81 -37.68 23.02
CA GLN A 142 13.28 -38.07 24.33
C GLN A 142 13.08 -39.59 24.46
N ALA A 143 12.69 -40.27 23.37
CA ALA A 143 12.56 -41.72 23.33
C ALA A 143 13.92 -42.43 23.41
N PHE A 144 14.96 -41.92 22.76
CA PHE A 144 16.33 -42.44 22.88
C PHE A 144 16.89 -42.24 24.29
N GLU A 145 16.78 -41.04 24.85
CA GLU A 145 17.17 -40.74 26.23
C GLU A 145 16.47 -41.68 27.24
N LYS A 146 15.20 -42.04 26.97
CA LYS A 146 14.48 -43.06 27.76
C LYS A 146 15.05 -44.45 27.67
N ARG A 147 15.44 -44.88 26.48
CA ARG A 147 16.04 -46.20 26.30
C ARG A 147 17.41 -46.26 26.97
N ASP A 148 18.19 -45.19 26.88
CA ASP A 148 19.52 -45.11 27.51
C ASP A 148 19.42 -45.13 29.04
N ASP A 149 18.52 -44.33 29.64
CA ASP A 149 18.24 -44.36 31.08
C ASP A 149 17.84 -45.78 31.56
N ILE A 150 17.03 -46.49 30.79
CA ILE A 150 16.59 -47.86 31.11
C ILE A 150 17.77 -48.83 31.03
N LEU A 151 18.58 -48.74 29.97
CA LEU A 151 19.77 -49.58 29.78
C LEU A 151 20.80 -49.37 30.88
N GLU A 152 21.04 -48.12 31.28
CA GLU A 152 21.95 -47.80 32.38
C GLU A 152 21.44 -48.38 33.71
N HIS A 153 20.15 -48.16 34.01
CA HIS A 153 19.53 -48.72 35.21
C HIS A 153 19.56 -50.25 35.21
N GLU A 154 19.34 -50.89 34.06
CA GLU A 154 19.42 -52.35 33.92
C GLU A 154 20.85 -52.87 34.13
N LYS A 155 21.87 -52.18 33.59
CA LYS A 155 23.29 -52.52 33.84
C LYS A 155 23.60 -52.49 35.34
N ILE A 156 23.15 -51.47 36.06
CA ILE A 156 23.34 -51.36 37.52
C ILE A 156 22.64 -52.51 38.25
N LEU A 157 21.39 -52.83 37.88
CA LEU A 157 20.67 -53.96 38.48
C LEU A 157 21.34 -55.30 38.22
N ARG A 158 21.80 -55.55 36.99
CA ARG A 158 22.52 -56.79 36.64
C ARG A 158 23.82 -56.92 37.42
N ALA A 159 24.57 -55.82 37.57
CA ALA A 159 25.77 -55.78 38.39
C ALA A 159 25.46 -56.07 39.87
N ASP A 160 24.44 -55.41 40.44
CA ASP A 160 23.97 -55.64 41.82
C ASP A 160 23.62 -57.12 42.06
N ILE A 161 22.81 -57.71 41.19
CA ILE A 161 22.41 -59.13 41.29
C ILE A 161 23.65 -60.03 41.29
N THR A 162 24.55 -59.84 40.32
CA THR A 162 25.76 -60.66 40.18
C THR A 162 26.67 -60.55 41.42
N SER A 163 26.86 -59.33 41.94
CA SER A 163 27.63 -59.06 43.15
C SER A 163 27.00 -59.69 44.40
N ARG A 164 25.66 -59.67 44.55
CA ARG A 164 25.01 -60.35 45.68
C ARG A 164 25.18 -61.86 45.63
N PHE A 165 25.05 -62.46 44.45
CA PHE A 165 25.26 -63.89 44.27
C PHE A 165 26.70 -64.30 44.61
N SER A 166 27.70 -63.53 44.16
CA SER A 166 29.10 -63.82 44.46
C SER A 166 29.42 -63.66 45.95
N LEU A 167 28.94 -62.59 46.59
CA LEU A 167 29.10 -62.35 48.03
C LEU A 167 28.44 -63.46 48.86
N ARG A 168 27.22 -63.88 48.49
CA ARG A 168 26.51 -64.97 49.17
C ARG A 168 27.28 -66.29 49.04
N ARG A 169 27.77 -66.61 47.84
CA ARG A 169 28.57 -67.81 47.60
C ARG A 169 29.87 -67.79 48.41
N GLN A 170 30.53 -66.65 48.53
CA GLN A 170 31.71 -66.48 49.39
C GLN A 170 31.38 -66.73 50.87
N GLN A 171 30.27 -66.18 51.36
CA GLN A 171 29.82 -66.38 52.73
C GLN A 171 29.46 -67.84 53.01
N GLU A 172 28.73 -68.48 52.10
CA GLU A 172 28.38 -69.91 52.20
C GLU A 172 29.63 -70.80 52.15
N GLY A 173 30.61 -70.47 51.29
CA GLY A 173 31.90 -71.17 51.23
C GLY A 173 32.71 -71.06 52.53
N LEU A 174 32.74 -69.87 53.14
CA LEU A 174 33.36 -69.69 54.45
C LEU A 174 32.65 -70.52 55.52
N ARG A 175 31.31 -70.50 55.56
CA ARG A 175 30.51 -71.29 56.52
C ARG A 175 30.76 -72.78 56.38
N ALA A 176 30.77 -73.28 55.14
CA ALA A 176 31.08 -74.67 54.84
C ALA A 176 32.50 -75.05 55.30
N LYS A 177 33.49 -74.18 55.05
CA LYS A 177 34.87 -74.41 55.49
C LYS A 177 34.99 -74.48 57.01
N ALA A 178 34.37 -73.55 57.74
CA ALA A 178 34.41 -73.57 59.21
C ALA A 178 33.67 -74.78 59.80
N ALA A 179 32.55 -75.19 59.21
CA ALA A 179 31.85 -76.41 59.61
C ALA A 179 32.74 -77.65 59.42
N PHE A 180 33.41 -77.76 58.27
CA PHE A 180 34.33 -78.87 58.00
C PHE A 180 35.53 -78.88 58.96
N GLU A 181 36.13 -77.71 59.24
CA GLU A 181 37.21 -77.59 60.22
C GLU A 181 36.73 -77.91 61.65
N GLU A 182 35.48 -77.56 61.99
CA GLU A 182 34.87 -77.94 63.26
C GLU A 182 34.71 -79.45 63.39
N ASP A 183 34.21 -80.13 62.36
CA ASP A 183 34.09 -81.60 62.34
C ASP A 183 35.46 -82.26 62.49
N GLN A 184 36.49 -81.74 61.80
CA GLN A 184 37.86 -82.24 61.95
C GLN A 184 38.40 -82.07 63.37
N ASP A 185 38.13 -80.94 64.01
CA ASP A 185 38.56 -80.68 65.37
C ASP A 185 37.82 -81.58 66.38
N ILE A 186 36.52 -81.84 66.16
CA ILE A 186 35.76 -82.81 66.95
C ILE A 186 36.38 -84.20 66.82
N ILE A 187 36.68 -84.66 65.59
CA ILE A 187 37.32 -85.94 65.34
C ILE A 187 38.69 -86.02 66.02
N LYS A 188 39.53 -84.98 65.91
CA LYS A 188 40.84 -84.92 66.58
C LYS A 188 40.70 -84.98 68.10
N GLY A 189 39.73 -84.25 68.66
CA GLY A 189 39.45 -84.29 70.10
C GLY A 189 39.02 -85.67 70.58
N LEU A 190 38.16 -86.35 69.80
CA LEU A 190 37.75 -87.73 70.08
C LEU A 190 38.92 -88.71 69.96
N ALA A 191 39.78 -88.55 68.95
CA ALA A 191 40.96 -89.39 68.76
C ALA A 191 41.96 -89.24 69.92
N ILE A 192 42.27 -88.01 70.35
CA ILE A 192 43.14 -87.75 71.51
C ILE A 192 42.54 -88.37 72.78
N LYS A 193 41.24 -88.18 73.01
CA LYS A 193 40.54 -88.79 74.15
C LYS A 193 40.58 -90.31 74.10
N GLY A 194 40.40 -90.90 72.92
CA GLY A 194 40.50 -92.33 72.67
C GLY A 194 41.91 -92.87 72.94
N GLN A 195 42.95 -92.18 72.45
CA GLN A 195 44.35 -92.55 72.65
C GLN A 195 44.75 -92.49 74.14
N ILE A 196 44.36 -91.44 74.87
CA ILE A 196 44.61 -91.33 76.32
C ILE A 196 43.91 -92.47 77.08
N ARG A 197 42.72 -92.89 76.63
CA ARG A 197 41.99 -94.01 77.25
C ARG A 197 42.63 -95.36 76.92
N ALA A 198 43.10 -95.54 75.69
CA ALA A 198 43.70 -96.78 75.21
C ALA A 198 45.09 -97.07 75.81
N THR A 199 45.87 -96.03 76.12
CA THR A 199 47.20 -96.19 76.77
C THR A 199 47.13 -96.59 78.26
N GLY A 200 45.93 -96.78 78.82
CA GLY A 200 45.76 -97.18 80.22
C GLY A 200 46.15 -96.10 81.24
N ALA A 201 46.35 -94.85 80.78
CA ALA A 201 46.66 -93.73 81.65
C ALA A 201 45.44 -93.36 82.50
N VAL A 202 45.37 -93.89 83.73
CA VAL A 202 44.31 -93.57 84.69
C VAL A 202 44.90 -92.71 85.81
N GLY A 203 44.35 -91.51 86.04
CA GLY A 203 44.81 -90.61 87.11
C GLY A 203 44.76 -89.12 86.77
N ARG A 204 45.36 -88.29 87.65
CA ARG A 204 45.38 -86.82 87.51
C ARG A 204 46.08 -86.34 86.22
N SER A 205 47.12 -87.04 85.76
CA SER A 205 47.89 -86.70 84.55
C SER A 205 47.07 -86.85 83.26
N ALA A 206 46.32 -87.95 83.12
CA ALA A 206 45.43 -88.18 81.99
C ALA A 206 44.29 -87.14 81.91
N ARG A 207 43.73 -86.74 83.07
CA ARG A 207 42.73 -85.66 83.12
C ARG A 207 43.30 -84.32 82.67
N LYS A 208 44.53 -83.98 83.07
CA LYS A 208 45.22 -82.77 82.60
C LYS A 208 45.47 -82.80 81.09
N ALA A 209 45.87 -83.94 80.53
CA ALA A 209 46.08 -84.07 79.08
C ALA A 209 44.76 -83.87 78.28
N VAL A 210 43.65 -84.45 78.74
CA VAL A 210 42.32 -84.20 78.14
C VAL A 210 41.89 -82.75 78.31
N GLN A 211 42.19 -82.13 79.46
CA GLN A 211 41.88 -80.72 79.71
C GLN A 211 42.66 -79.79 78.77
N VAL A 212 43.96 -80.02 78.57
CA VAL A 212 44.80 -79.26 77.62
C VAL A 212 44.28 -79.41 76.19
N ALA A 213 43.93 -80.63 75.77
CA ALA A 213 43.33 -80.85 74.46
C ALA A 213 41.97 -80.13 74.30
N GLY A 214 41.15 -80.12 75.36
CA GLY A 214 39.90 -79.36 75.40
C GLY A 214 40.11 -77.85 75.31
N MET A 215 41.15 -77.31 75.95
CA MET A 215 41.51 -75.90 75.87
C MET A 215 41.99 -75.51 74.47
N ASP A 216 42.82 -76.33 73.81
CA ASP A 216 43.26 -76.08 72.42
C ASP A 216 42.07 -76.09 71.44
N LEU A 217 41.15 -77.05 71.58
CA LEU A 217 39.90 -77.08 70.80
C LEU A 217 39.02 -75.86 71.08
N GLY A 218 38.92 -75.43 72.34
CA GLY A 218 38.19 -74.23 72.73
C GLY A 218 38.79 -72.97 72.10
N ALA A 219 40.11 -72.83 72.10
CA ALA A 219 40.81 -71.72 71.47
C ALA A 219 40.58 -71.69 69.95
N ARG A 220 40.66 -72.84 69.27
CA ARG A 220 40.36 -72.95 67.82
C ARG A 220 38.91 -72.60 67.49
N LYS A 221 37.95 -73.04 68.32
CA LYS A 221 36.54 -72.67 68.17
C LYS A 221 36.33 -71.15 68.34
N ALA A 222 36.98 -70.53 69.33
CA ALA A 222 36.91 -69.08 69.54
C ALA A 222 37.52 -68.30 68.37
N MET A 223 38.70 -68.72 67.87
CA MET A 223 39.33 -68.12 66.69
C MET A 223 38.44 -68.22 65.44
N ARG A 224 37.79 -69.37 65.21
CA ARG A 224 36.82 -69.53 64.11
C ARG A 224 35.60 -68.64 64.27
N ALA A 225 35.06 -68.52 65.49
CA ALA A 225 33.91 -67.65 65.77
C ALA A 225 34.25 -66.18 65.47
N ASP A 226 35.44 -65.72 65.85
CA ASP A 226 35.91 -64.36 65.57
C ASP A 226 36.15 -64.13 64.07
N ALA A 227 36.81 -65.08 63.39
CA ALA A 227 36.96 -65.05 61.94
C ALA A 227 35.61 -65.00 61.21
N MET A 228 34.61 -65.74 61.70
CA MET A 228 33.25 -65.72 61.19
C MET A 228 32.53 -64.40 61.41
N MET A 229 32.66 -63.81 62.61
CA MET A 229 32.07 -62.51 62.91
C MET A 229 32.66 -61.41 62.01
N ASN A 230 33.99 -61.41 61.81
CA ASN A 230 34.67 -60.48 60.91
C ASN A 230 34.27 -60.68 59.45
N ALA A 231 34.19 -61.92 58.97
CA ALA A 231 33.69 -62.19 57.61
C ALA A 231 32.23 -61.75 57.43
N ASN A 232 31.39 -61.94 58.45
CA ASN A 232 29.98 -61.55 58.41
C ASN A 232 29.82 -60.02 58.39
N SER A 233 30.63 -59.28 59.15
CA SER A 233 30.60 -57.81 59.13
C SER A 233 31.01 -57.24 57.76
N VAL A 234 32.04 -57.82 57.12
CA VAL A 234 32.44 -57.46 55.76
C VAL A 234 31.32 -57.74 54.76
N TYR A 235 30.71 -58.93 54.80
CA TYR A 235 29.56 -59.27 53.96
C TYR A 235 28.41 -58.27 54.12
N LEU A 236 28.02 -57.96 55.35
CA LEU A 236 26.93 -57.01 55.63
C LEU A 236 27.26 -55.59 55.15
N ASN A 237 28.51 -55.15 55.28
CA ASN A 237 28.95 -53.85 54.79
C ASN A 237 28.88 -53.79 53.25
N GLU A 238 29.32 -54.83 52.55
CA GLU A 238 29.22 -54.90 51.08
C GLU A 238 27.76 -54.96 50.62
N MET A 239 26.90 -55.73 51.31
CA MET A 239 25.46 -55.77 51.03
C MET A 239 24.79 -54.40 51.23
N ARG A 240 25.20 -53.62 52.23
CA ARG A 240 24.71 -52.24 52.44
C ARG A 240 25.16 -51.31 51.31
N LYS A 241 26.41 -51.41 50.86
CA LYS A 241 26.90 -50.61 49.72
C LYS A 241 26.06 -50.88 48.46
N LEU A 242 25.79 -52.15 48.17
CA LEU A 242 24.94 -52.58 47.06
C LEU A 242 23.49 -52.11 47.18
N ALA A 243 22.93 -52.10 48.40
CA ALA A 243 21.58 -51.56 48.62
C ALA A 243 21.53 -50.05 48.36
N ASN A 244 22.56 -49.30 48.80
CA ASN A 244 22.66 -47.87 48.57
C ASN A 244 22.82 -47.54 47.09
N THR A 245 23.69 -48.23 46.34
CA THR A 245 23.88 -47.99 44.90
C THR A 245 22.57 -48.19 44.14
N ARG A 246 21.79 -49.23 44.45
CA ARG A 246 20.47 -49.45 43.87
C ARG A 246 19.48 -48.33 44.21
N LEU A 247 19.47 -47.84 45.45
CA LEU A 247 18.61 -46.74 45.87
C LEU A 247 18.97 -45.43 45.13
N PHE A 248 20.26 -45.14 44.98
CA PHE A 248 20.73 -44.00 44.19
C PHE A 248 20.33 -44.13 42.72
N ALA A 249 20.52 -45.30 42.11
CA ALA A 249 20.12 -45.56 40.72
C ALA A 249 18.59 -45.40 40.50
N ALA A 250 17.78 -45.80 41.47
CA ALA A 250 16.34 -45.59 41.41
C ALA A 250 15.97 -44.11 41.51
N LYS A 251 16.63 -43.36 42.41
CA LYS A 251 16.42 -41.91 42.57
C LYS A 251 16.85 -41.12 41.33
N THR A 252 17.99 -41.44 40.74
CA THR A 252 18.47 -40.78 39.51
C THR A 252 17.52 -41.04 38.35
N ARG A 253 17.03 -42.27 38.20
CA ARG A 253 16.01 -42.61 37.20
C ARG A 253 14.74 -41.78 37.37
N ASN A 254 14.21 -41.66 38.59
CA ASN A 254 13.00 -40.87 38.85
C ASN A 254 13.22 -39.39 38.55
N LEU A 255 14.37 -38.83 38.96
CA LEU A 255 14.73 -37.45 38.64
C LEU A 255 14.83 -37.22 37.12
N ASN A 256 15.39 -38.16 36.37
CA ASN A 256 15.47 -38.08 34.91
C ASN A 256 14.08 -38.17 34.27
N ILE A 257 13.15 -38.95 34.83
CA ILE A 257 11.76 -38.97 34.37
C ILE A 257 11.09 -37.60 34.59
N ASP A 258 11.24 -37.01 35.78
CA ASP A 258 10.64 -35.72 36.12
C ASP A 258 11.20 -34.58 35.25
N LYS A 259 12.52 -34.56 35.03
CA LYS A 259 13.19 -33.59 34.15
C LYS A 259 12.63 -33.64 32.73
N ARG A 260 12.41 -34.85 32.20
CA ARG A 260 11.86 -35.03 30.86
C ARG A 260 10.40 -34.62 30.76
N ALA A 261 9.59 -34.93 31.77
CA ALA A 261 8.21 -34.46 31.83
C ALA A 261 8.14 -32.91 31.86
N ALA A 262 9.01 -32.27 32.65
CA ALA A 262 9.11 -30.82 32.70
C ALA A 262 9.58 -30.22 31.36
N SER A 263 10.61 -30.82 30.75
CA SER A 263 11.13 -30.44 29.43
C SER A 263 10.04 -30.52 28.35
N LEU A 264 9.31 -31.64 28.29
CA LEU A 264 8.20 -31.85 27.37
C LEU A 264 7.12 -30.78 27.55
N LYS A 265 6.70 -30.49 28.79
CA LYS A 265 5.70 -29.46 29.07
C LYS A 265 6.17 -28.07 28.62
N SER A 266 7.44 -27.75 28.82
CA SER A 266 8.04 -26.49 28.36
C SER A 266 8.07 -26.42 26.83
N MET A 267 8.50 -27.50 26.16
CA MET A 267 8.54 -27.56 24.70
C MET A 267 7.15 -27.48 24.07
N LEU A 268 6.14 -28.15 24.64
CA LEU A 268 4.76 -28.04 24.18
C LEU A 268 4.24 -26.60 24.22
N ARG A 269 4.52 -25.87 25.31
CA ARG A 269 4.16 -24.45 25.42
C ARG A 269 4.93 -23.58 24.44
N ALA A 270 6.22 -23.86 24.24
CA ALA A 270 7.02 -23.15 23.24
C ALA A 270 6.48 -23.39 21.83
N SER A 271 6.09 -24.63 21.52
CA SER A 271 5.50 -25.02 20.23
C SER A 271 4.19 -24.32 19.96
N THR A 272 3.28 -24.26 20.95
CA THR A 272 2.02 -23.50 20.80
C THR A 272 2.29 -22.03 20.53
N LEU A 273 3.22 -21.41 21.27
CA LEU A 273 3.58 -20.00 21.05
C LEU A 273 4.21 -19.75 19.68
N ARG A 274 5.02 -20.69 19.18
CA ARG A 274 5.60 -20.58 17.83
C ARG A 274 4.52 -20.67 16.76
N LYS A 275 3.56 -21.57 16.90
CA LYS A 275 2.39 -21.68 16.00
C LYS A 275 1.57 -20.40 15.99
N ASP A 276 1.27 -19.85 17.16
CA ASP A 276 0.56 -18.56 17.26
C ASP A 276 1.35 -17.43 16.59
N LYS A 277 2.69 -17.42 16.73
CA LYS A 277 3.56 -16.46 16.05
C LYS A 277 3.55 -16.63 14.54
N ILE A 278 3.55 -17.87 14.02
CA ILE A 278 3.43 -18.16 12.58
C ILE A 278 2.11 -17.59 12.06
N ALA A 279 0.99 -17.83 12.76
CA ALA A 279 -0.31 -17.28 12.39
C ALA A 279 -0.34 -15.75 12.39
N ALA A 280 0.22 -15.11 13.43
CA ALA A 280 0.30 -13.66 13.53
C ALA A 280 1.18 -13.04 12.44
N ASN A 281 2.30 -13.68 12.09
CA ASN A 281 3.18 -13.25 11.01
C ASN A 281 2.51 -13.36 9.65
N LYS A 282 1.78 -14.45 9.40
CA LYS A 282 0.97 -14.60 8.18
C LYS A 282 -0.05 -13.46 8.08
N TYR A 283 -0.83 -13.26 9.14
CA TYR A 283 -1.85 -12.22 9.16
C TYR A 283 -1.28 -10.81 8.92
N SER A 284 -0.12 -10.49 9.51
CA SER A 284 0.52 -9.20 9.29
C SER A 284 1.04 -9.04 7.85
N ALA A 285 1.55 -10.10 7.24
CA ALA A 285 1.96 -10.13 5.84
C ALA A 285 0.76 -9.97 4.89
N ASP A 286 -0.38 -10.60 5.19
CA ASP A 286 -1.61 -10.46 4.40
C ASP A 286 -2.16 -9.02 4.46
N LEU A 287 -2.07 -8.38 5.63
CA LEU A 287 -2.42 -6.96 5.77
C LEU A 287 -1.49 -6.04 4.98
N GLN A 288 -0.18 -6.36 4.91
CA GLN A 288 0.76 -5.61 4.08
C GLN A 288 0.46 -5.80 2.59
N ALA A 289 0.18 -7.03 2.15
CA ALA A 289 -0.23 -7.32 0.78
C ALA A 289 -1.49 -6.52 0.41
N LYS A 290 -2.49 -6.48 1.30
CA LYS A 290 -3.72 -5.71 1.09
C LYS A 290 -3.47 -4.20 1.01
N ARG A 291 -2.52 -3.67 1.78
CA ARG A 291 -2.16 -2.24 1.73
C ARG A 291 -1.49 -1.84 0.42
N ASN A 292 -0.83 -2.78 -0.26
CA ASN A 292 -0.19 -2.54 -1.55
C ASN A 292 -1.18 -2.63 -2.72
N LEU A 293 -2.43 -3.06 -2.48
CA LEU A 293 -3.47 -3.06 -3.49
C LEU A 293 -3.86 -1.61 -3.83
N LEU A 294 -3.83 -1.28 -5.13
CA LEU A 294 -4.28 0.04 -5.59
C LEU A 294 -5.79 0.17 -5.37
N PRO A 295 -6.31 1.39 -5.16
CA PRO A 295 -7.76 1.60 -5.15
C PRO A 295 -8.34 1.27 -6.53
N GLU A 296 -9.59 0.82 -6.55
CA GLU A 296 -10.31 0.61 -7.80
C GLU A 296 -10.47 1.96 -8.53
N PRO A 297 -10.11 2.04 -9.82
CA PRO A 297 -10.18 3.30 -10.54
C PRO A 297 -11.63 3.65 -10.84
N GLU A 298 -11.94 4.93 -10.72
CA GLU A 298 -13.24 5.48 -11.08
C GLU A 298 -13.07 6.38 -12.30
N LEU A 299 -14.01 6.30 -13.25
CA LEU A 299 -14.01 7.21 -14.38
C LEU A 299 -14.29 8.63 -13.85
N GLY A 300 -13.35 9.55 -14.10
CA GLY A 300 -13.50 10.95 -13.71
C GLY A 300 -14.80 11.56 -14.25
N ARG A 301 -15.26 12.65 -13.62
CA ARG A 301 -16.48 13.35 -14.08
C ARG A 301 -16.32 13.79 -15.53
N MET A 302 -17.40 13.68 -16.29
CA MET A 302 -17.44 14.12 -17.69
C MET A 302 -17.17 15.62 -17.76
N THR A 303 -16.27 16.03 -18.66
CA THR A 303 -16.07 17.44 -18.95
C THR A 303 -17.35 17.99 -19.57
N PRO A 304 -17.86 19.15 -19.13
CA PRO A 304 -19.07 19.71 -19.70
C PRO A 304 -18.82 20.03 -21.18
N ILE A 305 -19.80 19.67 -22.02
CA ILE A 305 -19.77 20.00 -23.45
C ILE A 305 -19.76 21.53 -23.57
N PRO A 306 -18.86 22.11 -24.39
CA PRO A 306 -18.79 23.55 -24.56
C PRO A 306 -20.12 24.09 -25.10
N PHE A 307 -20.54 25.23 -24.59
CA PHE A 307 -21.71 25.92 -25.12
C PHE A 307 -21.40 26.49 -26.50
N GLU A 308 -22.39 26.50 -27.40
CA GLU A 308 -22.28 27.18 -28.68
C GLU A 308 -21.98 28.67 -28.46
N ALA A 309 -21.06 29.21 -29.26
CA ALA A 309 -20.68 30.61 -29.17
C ALA A 309 -21.89 31.52 -29.45
N PHE A 310 -22.00 32.58 -28.67
CA PHE A 310 -23.08 33.55 -28.84
C PHE A 310 -23.02 34.17 -30.24
N ARG A 311 -24.10 34.00 -31.03
CA ARG A 311 -24.21 34.56 -32.37
C ARG A 311 -24.80 35.97 -32.28
N PRO A 312 -24.04 37.02 -32.64
CA PRO A 312 -24.54 38.39 -32.52
C PRO A 312 -25.64 38.65 -33.55
N GLU A 313 -26.67 39.37 -33.12
CA GLU A 313 -27.70 39.89 -34.03
C GLU A 313 -27.19 41.16 -34.70
N PHE A 314 -27.18 41.17 -36.03
CA PHE A 314 -26.72 42.30 -36.83
C PHE A 314 -27.88 43.20 -37.22
N MET A 315 -27.83 44.47 -36.83
CA MET A 315 -28.81 45.47 -37.28
C MET A 315 -28.60 45.83 -38.76
N GLU A 316 -29.68 45.83 -39.55
CA GLU A 316 -29.62 46.22 -40.96
C GLU A 316 -29.51 47.74 -41.12
N PRO A 317 -28.71 48.24 -42.08
CA PRO A 317 -28.65 49.67 -42.37
C PRO A 317 -30.04 50.17 -42.80
N THR A 318 -30.42 51.35 -42.34
CA THR A 318 -31.72 51.94 -42.67
C THR A 318 -31.77 52.31 -44.15
N LYS A 319 -32.78 51.79 -44.87
CA LYS A 319 -32.97 52.09 -46.29
C LYS A 319 -33.30 53.58 -46.49
N PRO A 320 -32.52 54.33 -47.30
CA PRO A 320 -32.83 55.73 -47.57
C PRO A 320 -34.15 55.84 -48.32
N ASN A 321 -35.00 56.78 -47.92
CA ASN A 321 -36.27 57.05 -48.58
C ASN A 321 -36.07 58.06 -49.71
N LYS A 322 -36.32 57.62 -50.96
CA LYS A 322 -36.16 58.43 -52.17
C LYS A 322 -37.08 59.64 -52.15
N GLU A 323 -38.35 59.44 -51.80
CA GLU A 323 -39.38 60.49 -51.82
C GLU A 323 -38.99 61.60 -50.84
N LYS A 324 -38.71 61.22 -49.59
CA LYS A 324 -38.27 62.13 -48.55
C LYS A 324 -36.99 62.90 -48.94
N PHE A 325 -36.03 62.22 -49.57
CA PHE A 325 -34.80 62.88 -50.01
C PHE A 325 -35.06 63.97 -51.06
N TYR A 326 -35.92 63.70 -52.06
CA TYR A 326 -36.26 64.71 -53.07
C TYR A 326 -37.10 65.85 -52.50
N ASP A 327 -38.01 65.58 -51.56
CA ASP A 327 -38.80 66.62 -50.88
C ASP A 327 -37.89 67.56 -50.08
N ASP A 328 -36.89 67.03 -49.39
CA ASP A 328 -35.97 67.81 -48.55
C ASP A 328 -34.93 68.60 -49.38
N HIS A 329 -34.61 68.18 -50.62
CA HIS A 329 -33.49 68.71 -51.40
C HIS A 329 -33.88 69.36 -52.73
N MET A 330 -35.08 69.10 -53.26
CA MET A 330 -35.59 69.93 -54.35
C MET A 330 -36.05 71.26 -53.74
N PRO A 331 -35.46 72.40 -54.15
CA PRO A 331 -36.12 73.66 -53.88
C PRO A 331 -37.53 73.57 -54.46
N HIS A 332 -38.54 73.98 -53.68
CA HIS A 332 -39.92 74.13 -54.13
C HIS A 332 -39.96 75.14 -55.30
N LEU A 333 -39.54 74.70 -56.48
CA LEU A 333 -39.46 75.49 -57.71
C LEU A 333 -40.85 75.83 -58.25
N GLU A 334 -41.90 75.36 -57.59
CA GLU A 334 -43.28 75.69 -57.89
C GLU A 334 -43.72 77.06 -57.35
N ASP A 335 -42.97 77.67 -56.42
CA ASP A 335 -43.35 78.97 -55.84
C ASP A 335 -42.59 80.20 -56.41
N GLU A 336 -41.63 80.02 -57.32
CA GLU A 336 -40.99 81.20 -57.96
C GLU A 336 -41.91 81.94 -58.96
N ASN A 337 -43.05 81.36 -59.34
CA ASN A 337 -44.08 82.07 -60.10
C ASN A 337 -45.01 82.94 -59.23
N LYS A 338 -44.86 82.95 -57.89
CA LYS A 338 -45.64 83.82 -56.99
C LYS A 338 -44.91 85.09 -56.54
N ILE A 339 -43.62 85.25 -56.81
CA ILE A 339 -42.83 86.39 -56.27
C ILE A 339 -42.71 87.57 -57.27
N TYR A 340 -43.14 87.41 -58.53
CA TYR A 340 -43.17 88.51 -59.51
C TYR A 340 -44.57 88.95 -59.96
N GLY A 341 -45.63 88.46 -59.30
CA GLY A 341 -46.96 89.03 -59.39
C GLY A 341 -47.20 89.95 -58.20
N ASP A 342 -47.40 91.24 -58.48
CA ASP A 342 -47.97 92.22 -57.56
C ASP A 342 -47.03 92.90 -56.55
N ARG A 343 -46.30 93.92 -57.03
CA ARG A 343 -45.95 95.10 -56.22
C ARG A 343 -46.57 96.33 -56.85
N GLY A 344 -47.89 96.41 -56.77
CA GLY A 344 -48.64 97.65 -56.88
C GLY A 344 -48.50 98.50 -55.59
N ALA A 345 -48.14 99.76 -55.80
CA ALA A 345 -48.51 100.95 -55.02
C ALA A 345 -48.61 100.85 -53.48
N GLY A 346 -47.71 101.55 -52.78
CA GLY A 346 -47.87 101.83 -51.36
C GLY A 346 -46.73 102.63 -50.74
N ALA A 347 -46.57 103.89 -51.13
CA ALA A 347 -46.01 104.91 -50.25
C ALA A 347 -47.18 105.58 -49.50
N PRO A 348 -46.97 106.38 -48.44
CA PRO A 348 -45.93 106.35 -47.41
C PRO A 348 -46.56 106.31 -46.00
N GLY A 349 -45.74 106.11 -44.97
CA GLY A 349 -46.14 106.23 -43.57
C GLY A 349 -44.96 106.62 -42.69
N ASN A 350 -44.49 107.85 -42.88
CA ASN A 350 -43.54 108.55 -42.03
C ASN A 350 -44.15 108.74 -40.62
N PRO A 351 -43.35 108.63 -39.55
CA PRO A 351 -43.50 109.59 -38.48
C PRO A 351 -42.20 110.40 -38.28
N TRP A 352 -42.26 111.64 -38.78
CA TRP A 352 -41.60 112.85 -38.27
C TRP A 352 -40.14 113.14 -38.64
N MET A 353 -39.88 113.40 -39.92
CA MET A 353 -39.47 114.71 -40.48
C MET A 353 -39.40 114.62 -42.00
#